data_AF-A0A034WF73-F1
#
_entry.id   AF-A0A034WF73-F1
#
_cell.length_a   1.000
_cell.length_b   1.000
_cell.length_c   1.000
_cell.angle_alpha   90.00
_cell.angle_beta   90.00
_cell.angle_gamma   90.00
#
_symmetry.space_group_name_H-M   'P 1'
#
loop_
_entity.id
_entity.type
_entity.pdbx_description
1 polymer ?
#
loop_
_entity_poly.entity_id
_entity_poly.type
_entity_poly.pdbx_seq_one_letter_code
_entity_poly.pdbx_strand_id
1 'polypeptide(L)'
;TALVPAHRLILAATSPYFENLFNGNQGTNPVIEINDIDSDIFEHLITFCYTGQALITVNNLAAMLNAAIVLQLNDALSSIVDYLMAHIDEYTLQGAYTLEREMKCELLTQKIIEYETQHFMVVSRSDEFL
;
A
#
# COMPACT_ATOMS: atom_id res chain seq x y z
N THR A 1 -17.69 -2.36 13.61
CA THR A 1 -17.96 -2.00 12.20
C THR A 1 -18.12 -0.49 12.12
N ALA A 2 -17.17 0.20 11.49
CA ALA A 2 -17.32 1.62 11.18
C ALA A 2 -18.00 1.80 9.82
N LEU A 3 -18.66 2.93 9.61
CA LEU A 3 -19.27 3.31 8.35
C LEU A 3 -18.46 4.45 7.74
N VAL A 4 -17.90 4.23 6.55
CA VAL A 4 -17.15 5.25 5.81
C VAL A 4 -18.00 5.74 4.63
N PRO A 5 -18.58 6.94 4.69
CA PRO A 5 -19.34 7.49 3.56
C PRO A 5 -18.39 7.85 2.41
N ALA A 6 -18.73 7.44 1.20
CA ALA A 6 -17.91 7.73 0.03
C ALA A 6 -18.72 7.85 -1.27
N HIS A 7 -18.12 8.50 -2.26
CA HIS A 7 -18.66 8.66 -3.60
C HIS A 7 -18.10 7.58 -4.51
N ARG A 8 -19.01 6.80 -5.10
CA ARG A 8 -18.66 5.72 -6.03
C ARG A 8 -17.82 6.20 -7.21
N LEU A 9 -18.15 7.39 -7.72
CA LEU A 9 -17.42 8.00 -8.83
C LEU A 9 -15.94 8.21 -8.49
N ILE A 10 -15.64 8.75 -7.30
CA ILE A 10 -14.26 9.02 -6.89
C ILE A 10 -13.52 7.70 -6.70
N LEU A 11 -14.11 6.75 -5.96
CA LEU A 11 -13.48 5.46 -5.71
C LEU A 11 -13.22 4.66 -6.99
N ALA A 12 -14.18 4.62 -7.92
CA ALA A 12 -14.00 3.94 -9.21
C ALA A 12 -12.91 4.59 -10.07
N ALA A 13 -12.83 5.93 -10.07
CA ALA A 13 -11.80 6.63 -10.84
C ALA A 13 -10.38 6.38 -10.30
N THR A 14 -10.24 6.11 -9.00
CA THR A 14 -8.94 5.91 -8.34
C THR A 14 -8.52 4.45 -8.20
N SER A 15 -9.45 3.51 -8.36
CA SER A 15 -9.25 2.09 -8.02
C SER A 15 -10.01 1.18 -8.98
N PRO A 16 -9.30 0.34 -9.75
CA PRO A 16 -9.94 -0.67 -10.58
C PRO A 16 -10.69 -1.73 -9.75
N TYR A 17 -10.30 -1.97 -8.50
CA TYR A 17 -11.08 -2.81 -7.57
C TYR A 17 -12.49 -2.23 -7.37
N PHE A 18 -12.59 -0.94 -7.04
CA PHE A 18 -13.89 -0.28 -6.82
C PHE A 18 -14.68 -0.12 -8.13
N GLU A 19 -14.01 0.17 -9.25
CA GLU A 19 -14.66 0.18 -10.56
C GLU A 19 -15.34 -1.16 -10.87
N ASN A 20 -14.61 -2.26 -10.72
CA ASN A 20 -15.14 -3.60 -10.94
C ASN A 20 -16.25 -3.96 -9.93
N LEU A 21 -16.08 -3.58 -8.66
CA LEU A 21 -17.07 -3.80 -7.61
C LEU A 21 -18.41 -3.12 -7.92
N PHE A 22 -18.37 -1.87 -8.39
CA PHE A 22 -19.58 -1.10 -8.70
C PHE A 22 -20.20 -1.46 -10.04
N ASN A 23 -19.43 -1.98 -11.00
CA ASN A 23 -19.94 -2.51 -12.25
C ASN A 23 -20.50 -3.94 -12.11
N GLY A 24 -20.19 -4.62 -11.00
CA GLY A 24 -20.69 -5.95 -10.68
C GLY A 24 -22.03 -5.97 -9.93
N ASN A 25 -22.33 -7.11 -9.33
CA ASN A 25 -23.61 -7.38 -8.65
C ASN A 25 -23.85 -6.50 -7.39
N GLN A 26 -22.80 -5.91 -6.84
CA GLN A 26 -22.86 -4.99 -5.70
C GLN A 26 -23.13 -3.54 -6.15
N GLY A 27 -23.25 -3.32 -7.47
CA GLY A 27 -23.43 -2.04 -8.13
C GLY A 27 -24.69 -1.26 -7.77
N THR A 28 -25.68 -1.84 -7.11
CA THR A 28 -26.89 -1.13 -6.65
C THR A 28 -26.99 -1.03 -5.14
N ASN A 29 -26.08 -1.68 -4.40
CA ASN A 29 -26.15 -1.72 -2.95
C ASN A 29 -25.67 -0.39 -2.34
N PRO A 30 -26.46 0.23 -1.45
CA PRO A 30 -26.11 1.50 -0.82
C PRO A 30 -25.03 1.35 0.25
N VAL A 31 -24.84 0.13 0.77
CA VAL A 31 -23.80 -0.23 1.73
C VAL A 31 -23.11 -1.48 1.21
N ILE A 32 -21.79 -1.44 1.13
CA ILE A 32 -20.96 -2.56 0.69
C ILE A 32 -19.98 -2.89 1.81
N GLU A 33 -19.94 -4.18 2.16
CA GLU A 33 -19.02 -4.67 3.19
C GLU A 33 -17.65 -4.91 2.56
N ILE A 34 -16.61 -4.35 3.20
CA ILE A 34 -15.22 -4.58 2.86
C ILE A 34 -14.62 -5.39 4.00
N ASN A 35 -14.12 -6.58 3.66
CA ASN A 35 -13.53 -7.52 4.59
C ASN A 35 -12.00 -7.46 4.53
N ASP A 36 -11.36 -8.01 5.57
CA ASP A 36 -9.91 -8.23 5.62
C ASP A 36 -9.05 -6.95 5.56
N ILE A 37 -9.64 -5.79 5.84
CA ILE A 37 -8.96 -4.50 5.97
C ILE A 37 -9.42 -3.84 7.27
N ASP A 38 -8.47 -3.45 8.12
CA ASP A 38 -8.77 -2.72 9.33
C ASP A 38 -9.42 -1.38 9.02
N SER A 39 -10.40 -0.99 9.84
CA SER A 39 -11.27 0.15 9.54
C SER A 39 -10.52 1.48 9.45
N ASP A 40 -9.49 1.67 10.26
CA ASP A 40 -8.64 2.86 10.26
C ASP A 40 -7.79 2.91 9.00
N ILE A 41 -7.18 1.79 8.60
CA ILE A 41 -6.43 1.65 7.35
C ILE A 41 -7.32 1.95 6.14
N PHE A 42 -8.54 1.41 6.14
CA PHE A 42 -9.52 1.69 5.10
C PHE A 42 -9.83 3.19 5.02
N GLU A 43 -10.13 3.84 6.15
CA GLU A 43 -10.43 5.28 6.18
C GLU A 43 -9.26 6.14 5.67
N HIS A 44 -8.02 5.76 5.98
CA HIS A 44 -6.82 6.44 5.46
C HIS A 44 -6.71 6.31 3.94
N LEU A 45 -6.93 5.11 3.39
CA LEU A 45 -6.89 4.89 1.94
C LEU A 45 -8.05 5.57 1.20
N ILE A 46 -9.24 5.60 1.80
CA ILE A 46 -10.35 6.38 1.25
C ILE A 46 -10.00 7.87 1.25
N THR A 47 -9.41 8.39 2.33
CA THR A 47 -8.94 9.78 2.38
C THR A 47 -7.91 10.07 1.30
N PHE A 48 -7.00 9.12 1.01
CA PHE A 48 -6.08 9.23 -0.13
C PHE A 48 -6.83 9.38 -1.46
N CYS A 49 -7.89 8.62 -1.72
CA CYS A 49 -8.67 8.74 -2.96
C CYS A 49 -9.24 10.16 -3.18
N TYR A 50 -9.51 10.91 -2.11
CA TYR A 50 -10.02 12.29 -2.20
C TYR A 50 -8.93 13.36 -2.27
N THR A 51 -7.77 13.09 -1.69
CA THR A 51 -6.77 14.14 -1.41
C THR A 51 -5.45 13.92 -2.15
N GLY A 52 -5.20 12.71 -2.64
CA GLY A 52 -3.90 12.28 -3.15
C GLY A 52 -2.81 12.18 -2.08
N GLN A 53 -3.16 12.25 -0.79
CA GLN A 53 -2.20 12.25 0.31
C GLN A 53 -2.43 11.06 1.25
N ALA A 54 -1.38 10.29 1.50
CA ALA A 54 -1.39 9.16 2.41
C ALA A 54 -0.64 9.53 3.69
N LEU A 55 -1.29 9.39 4.85
CA LEU A 55 -0.63 9.54 6.14
C LEU A 55 0.02 8.22 6.54
N ILE A 56 1.28 8.06 6.13
CA ILE A 56 2.05 6.83 6.34
C ILE A 56 2.95 7.00 7.57
N THR A 57 3.04 5.95 8.37
CA THR A 57 3.86 5.85 9.57
C THR A 57 4.48 4.46 9.63
N VAL A 58 5.54 4.31 10.44
CA VAL A 58 6.20 3.01 10.60
C VAL A 58 5.22 1.90 11.05
N ASN A 59 4.24 2.26 11.87
CA ASN A 59 3.30 1.31 12.46
C ASN A 59 2.19 0.89 11.50
N ASN A 60 1.75 1.77 10.59
CA ASN A 60 0.63 1.48 9.69
C ASN A 60 1.06 1.05 8.28
N LEU A 61 2.33 1.19 7.93
CA LEU A 61 2.83 0.95 6.57
C LEU A 61 2.48 -0.43 6.04
N ALA A 62 2.74 -1.49 6.80
CA ALA A 62 2.52 -2.85 6.32
C ALA A 62 1.03 -3.10 6.02
N ALA A 63 0.14 -2.63 6.91
CA ALA A 63 -1.30 -2.75 6.71
C ALA A 63 -1.79 -1.86 5.54
N MET A 64 -1.28 -0.62 5.44
CA MET A 64 -1.55 0.29 4.32
C MET A 64 -1.10 -0.30 2.99
N LEU A 65 0.09 -0.92 2.95
CA LEU A 65 0.67 -1.53 1.76
C LEU A 65 -0.18 -2.70 1.28
N ASN A 66 -0.54 -3.61 2.19
CA ASN A 66 -1.42 -4.73 1.88
C ASN A 66 -2.79 -4.26 1.38
N ALA A 67 -3.41 -3.32 2.09
CA ALA A 67 -4.73 -2.80 1.71
C ALA A 67 -4.70 -2.03 0.38
N ALA A 68 -3.64 -1.27 0.09
CA ALA A 68 -3.48 -0.60 -1.20
C ALA A 68 -3.35 -1.58 -2.37
N ILE A 69 -2.68 -2.73 -2.16
CA ILE A 69 -2.61 -3.81 -3.16
C ILE A 69 -3.99 -4.43 -3.37
N VAL A 70 -4.69 -4.80 -2.30
CA VAL A 70 -6.03 -5.41 -2.37
C VAL A 70 -7.02 -4.49 -3.07
N LEU A 71 -7.02 -3.20 -2.71
CA LEU A 71 -7.87 -2.18 -3.31
C LEU A 71 -7.34 -1.64 -4.63
N GLN A 72 -6.21 -2.15 -5.14
CA GLN A 72 -5.61 -1.76 -6.42
C GLN A 72 -5.38 -0.24 -6.54
N LEU A 73 -4.96 0.40 -5.44
CA LEU A 73 -4.66 1.83 -5.36
C LEU A 73 -3.18 2.07 -5.70
N ASN A 74 -2.83 2.03 -6.98
CA ASN A 74 -1.43 2.05 -7.44
C ASN A 74 -0.67 3.34 -7.04
N ASP A 75 -1.32 4.50 -7.02
CA ASP A 75 -0.68 5.76 -6.62
C ASP A 75 -0.40 5.79 -5.10
N ALA A 76 -1.32 5.23 -4.30
CA ALA A 76 -1.10 5.05 -2.87
C ALA A 76 0.04 4.05 -2.62
N LEU A 77 0.02 2.92 -3.35
CA LEU A 77 1.05 1.90 -3.31
C LEU A 77 2.44 2.50 -3.58
N SER A 78 2.57 3.33 -4.63
CA SER A 78 3.83 4.02 -4.92
C SER A 78 4.25 4.94 -3.77
N SER A 79 3.33 5.74 -3.24
CA SER A 79 3.61 6.65 -2.13
C SER A 79 4.08 5.90 -0.88
N ILE A 80 3.49 4.74 -0.60
CA ILE A 80 3.85 3.88 0.53
C ILE A 80 5.23 3.24 0.34
N VAL A 81 5.51 2.71 -0.86
CA VAL A 81 6.83 2.13 -1.17
C VAL A 81 7.91 3.21 -1.13
N ASP A 82 7.67 4.39 -1.68
CA ASP A 82 8.63 5.50 -1.63
C ASP A 82 8.90 5.93 -0.18
N TYR A 83 7.88 5.98 0.67
CA TYR A 83 8.05 6.23 2.10
C TYR A 83 8.90 5.14 2.79
N LEU A 84 8.63 3.86 2.51
CA LEU A 84 9.42 2.74 3.05
C LEU A 84 10.89 2.91 2.69
N MET A 85 11.20 3.14 1.41
CA MET A 85 12.58 3.25 0.95
C MET A 85 13.29 4.49 1.49
N ALA A 86 12.56 5.60 1.68
CA ALA A 86 13.11 6.80 2.31
C ALA A 86 13.43 6.63 3.80
N HIS A 87 12.81 5.64 4.46
CA HIS A 87 13.01 5.30 5.88
C HIS A 87 13.56 3.88 6.04
N ILE A 88 14.35 3.41 5.07
CA ILE A 88 14.87 2.04 5.06
C ILE A 88 15.74 1.74 6.29
N ASP A 89 16.38 2.74 6.90
CA ASP A 89 17.13 2.59 8.15
C ASP A 89 16.24 2.20 9.34
N GLU A 90 14.97 2.64 9.35
CA GLU A 90 13.98 2.29 10.38
C GLU A 90 13.36 0.92 10.11
N TYR A 91 13.22 0.54 8.83
CA TYR A 91 12.62 -0.73 8.41
C TYR A 91 13.61 -1.89 8.27
N THR A 92 14.90 -1.60 8.12
CA THR A 92 15.96 -2.51 7.68
C THR A 92 15.72 -3.07 6.26
N LEU A 93 16.80 -3.45 5.56
CA LEU A 93 16.67 -4.05 4.23
C LEU A 93 16.01 -5.43 4.33
N GLN A 94 16.32 -6.18 5.38
CA GLN A 94 15.68 -7.46 5.65
C GLN A 94 14.16 -7.33 5.93
N GLY A 95 13.75 -6.25 6.61
CA GLY A 95 12.34 -5.94 6.83
C GLY A 95 11.62 -5.63 5.52
N ALA A 96 12.24 -4.85 4.63
CA ALA A 96 11.71 -4.58 3.29
C ALA A 96 11.53 -5.86 2.47
N TYR A 97 12.52 -6.77 2.47
CA TYR A 97 12.40 -8.08 1.83
C TYR A 97 11.32 -8.97 2.45
N THR A 98 11.11 -8.87 3.76
CA THR A 98 10.04 -9.64 4.42
C THR A 98 8.67 -9.18 3.93
N LEU A 99 8.43 -7.87 3.87
CA LEU A 99 7.21 -7.29 3.32
C LEU A 99 7.03 -7.62 1.83
N GLU A 100 8.11 -7.52 1.04
CA GLU A 100 8.11 -7.87 -0.38
C GLU A 100 7.66 -9.31 -0.60
N ARG A 101 8.20 -10.27 0.16
CA ARG A 101 7.83 -11.68 0.05
C ARG A 101 6.40 -11.96 0.49
N GLU A 102 5.95 -11.32 1.56
CA GLU A 102 4.60 -11.49 2.10
C GLU A 102 3.54 -10.96 1.12
N MET A 103 3.79 -9.79 0.54
CA MET A 103 2.82 -9.08 -0.29
C MET A 103 3.00 -9.33 -1.80
N LYS A 104 4.13 -9.90 -2.22
CA LYS A 104 4.51 -10.14 -3.63
C LYS A 104 4.42 -8.86 -4.46
N CYS A 105 4.91 -7.76 -3.90
CA CYS A 105 4.82 -6.43 -4.50
C CYS A 105 6.00 -6.16 -5.45
N GLU A 106 5.78 -6.30 -6.75
CA GLU A 106 6.83 -6.10 -7.78
C GLU A 106 7.47 -4.71 -7.73
N LEU A 107 6.69 -3.67 -7.40
CA LEU A 107 7.20 -2.31 -7.25
C LEU A 107 8.22 -2.22 -6.11
N LEU A 108 7.94 -2.87 -4.98
CA LEU A 108 8.87 -2.92 -3.85
C LEU A 108 10.12 -3.72 -4.22
N THR A 109 9.97 -4.85 -4.92
CA THR A 109 11.12 -5.62 -5.44
C THR A 109 12.04 -4.75 -6.29
N GLN A 110 11.48 -3.99 -7.23
CA GLN A 110 12.25 -3.09 -8.09
C GLN A 110 13.01 -2.04 -7.27
N LYS A 111 12.34 -1.43 -6.30
CA LYS A 111 12.91 -0.36 -5.47
C LYS A 111 14.00 -0.87 -4.53
N ILE A 112 13.86 -2.07 -3.99
CA ILE A 112 14.91 -2.72 -3.19
C ILE A 112 16.15 -2.96 -4.05
N ILE A 113 16.01 -3.53 -5.25
CA ILE A 113 17.14 -3.79 -6.16
C ILE A 113 17.84 -2.48 -6.57
N GLU A 114 17.06 -1.43 -6.86
CA GLU A 114 17.59 -0.11 -7.17
C GLU A 114 18.44 0.44 -6.00
N TYR A 115 17.92 0.35 -4.79
CA TYR A 115 18.61 0.77 -3.58
C TYR A 115 19.92 -0.01 -3.36
N GLU A 116 19.88 -1.34 -3.43
CA GLU A 116 21.06 -2.18 -3.29
C GLU A 116 22.12 -1.88 -4.34
N THR A 117 21.72 -1.66 -5.59
CA THR A 117 22.64 -1.33 -6.68
C THR A 117 23.34 0.00 -6.42
N GLN A 118 22.61 1.00 -5.91
CA GLN A 118 23.15 2.32 -5.59
C GLN A 118 24.02 2.31 -4.32
N HIS A 119 23.73 1.43 -3.37
CA HIS A 119 24.40 1.37 -2.06
C HIS A 119 25.23 0.09 -1.85
N PHE A 120 25.60 -0.60 -2.93
CA PHE A 120 26.23 -1.93 -2.90
C PHE A 120 27.43 -2.04 -1.95
N MET A 121 28.31 -1.04 -1.92
CA MET A 121 29.50 -1.05 -1.07
C MET A 121 29.18 -1.01 0.44
N VAL A 122 28.04 -0.45 0.82
CA VAL A 122 27.56 -0.41 2.20
C VAL A 122 26.84 -1.71 2.53
N VAL A 123 25.92 -2.12 1.65
CA VAL A 123 25.13 -3.35 1.81
C VAL A 123 26.02 -4.59 1.86
N SER A 124 27.03 -4.70 1.00
CA SER A 124 27.99 -5.84 1.00
C SER A 124 28.81 -6.00 2.29
N ARG A 125 28.77 -5.01 3.19
CA ARG A 125 29.45 -5.02 4.48
C ARG A 125 28.47 -5.16 5.66
N SER A 126 27.17 -5.19 5.40
CA SER A 126 26.16 -5.37 6.45
C SER A 126 26.02 -6.84 6.81
N ASP A 127 25.56 -7.10 8.02
CA ASP A 127 25.25 -8.46 8.50
C ASP A 127 24.08 -9.10 7.70
N GLU A 128 23.29 -8.30 6.99
CA GLU A 128 22.17 -8.76 6.16
C GLU A 128 22.62 -9.41 4.84
N PHE A 129 23.84 -9.14 4.39
CA PHE A 129 24.38 -9.69 3.14
C PHE A 129 25.05 -11.08 3.30
N LEU A 130 25.48 -11.43 4.52
CA LEU A 130 26.19 -12.67 4.86
C LEU A 130 25.24 -13.84 5.17
#